data_AF-A0A9E5ZNB8-F1
#
_entry.id   AF-A0A9E5ZNB8-F1
#
_cell.length_a   1.000
_cell.length_b   1.000
_cell.length_c   1.000
_cell.angle_alpha   90.00
_cell.angle_beta   90.00
_cell.angle_gamma   90.00
#
_symmetry.space_group_name_H-M   'P 1'
#
loop_
_entity.id
_entity.type
_entity.pdbx_description
1 polymer ?
#
loop_
_entity_poly.entity_id
_entity_poly.type
_entity_poly.pdbx_seq_one_letter_code
_entity_poly.pdbx_strand_id
1 'polypeptide(L)'
;MKLSFKILTLILLSSILSIGCNDDNENVQQTETEPEPELITYLCCGENPFENQNIDNLDQSSGVINIVPVFTPNGDGILDVFTINNIGLYSNNLVTIYNLNNEIIFSTGNYNNGSNSYGWSNGNNDFESGTYKYKIVIENEQTYLQYGYVCLVKTPEDRAGIYFYNECLDHDNNNGPDPILI
;
A
#
# COMPACT_ATOMS: atom_id res chain seq x y z
N MET A 1 6.34 -60.88 -13.13
CA MET A 1 5.57 -59.95 -12.28
C MET A 1 4.11 -60.03 -12.71
N LYS A 2 3.26 -60.71 -11.93
CA LYS A 2 1.80 -60.81 -12.17
C LYS A 2 1.13 -59.65 -11.43
N LEU A 3 0.17 -58.95 -12.04
CA LEU A 3 -1.25 -59.05 -11.69
C LEU A 3 -2.10 -58.17 -12.62
N SER A 4 -3.06 -58.78 -13.33
CA SER A 4 -4.18 -58.10 -13.99
C SER A 4 -5.43 -58.31 -13.15
N PHE A 5 -6.35 -57.36 -13.08
CA PHE A 5 -7.76 -57.67 -12.77
C PHE A 5 -8.71 -56.73 -13.51
N LYS A 6 -9.70 -57.36 -14.15
CA LYS A 6 -10.77 -56.79 -14.95
C LYS A 6 -11.99 -56.44 -14.09
N ILE A 7 -12.71 -55.43 -14.57
CA ILE A 7 -14.13 -55.04 -14.45
C ILE A 7 -15.10 -56.15 -13.95
N LEU A 8 -16.03 -55.82 -13.04
CA LEU A 8 -17.52 -55.91 -13.17
C LEU A 8 -18.25 -56.18 -11.83
N THR A 9 -19.49 -55.67 -11.74
CA THR A 9 -20.62 -55.93 -10.78
C THR A 9 -20.69 -55.00 -9.57
N LEU A 10 -21.82 -54.43 -9.13
CA LEU A 10 -23.24 -54.57 -9.48
C LEU A 10 -24.01 -53.33 -8.97
N ILE A 11 -25.06 -52.92 -9.69
CA ILE A 11 -26.03 -51.88 -9.32
C ILE A 11 -26.92 -52.37 -8.17
N LEU A 12 -27.23 -51.49 -7.20
CA LEU A 12 -28.48 -51.60 -6.43
C LEU A 12 -29.11 -50.22 -6.26
N LEU A 13 -30.19 -50.04 -7.02
CA LEU A 13 -31.15 -48.94 -6.91
C LEU A 13 -32.08 -49.26 -5.72
N SER A 14 -32.13 -48.40 -4.72
CA SER A 14 -33.28 -48.35 -3.81
C SER A 14 -33.68 -46.90 -3.60
N SER A 15 -34.55 -46.45 -4.51
CA SER A 15 -35.42 -45.29 -4.35
C SER A 15 -36.33 -45.50 -3.13
N ILE A 16 -36.19 -44.65 -2.12
CA ILE A 16 -37.23 -44.42 -1.13
C ILE A 16 -37.56 -42.93 -1.17
N LEU A 17 -38.68 -42.62 -1.83
CA LEU A 17 -39.44 -41.40 -1.59
C LEU A 17 -40.28 -41.63 -0.35
N SER A 18 -39.96 -40.91 0.73
CA SER A 18 -40.89 -40.65 1.82
C SER A 18 -41.20 -39.16 1.79
N ILE A 19 -42.38 -38.82 1.30
CA ILE A 19 -43.00 -37.53 1.61
C ILE A 19 -43.48 -37.61 3.06
N GLY A 20 -43.02 -36.68 3.89
CA GLY A 20 -43.45 -36.53 5.27
C GLY A 20 -43.01 -35.17 5.78
N CYS A 21 -43.80 -34.14 5.49
CA CYS A 21 -43.72 -32.86 6.17
C CYS A 21 -44.22 -33.04 7.61
N ASN A 22 -43.40 -32.66 8.58
CA ASN A 22 -43.86 -32.15 9.86
C ASN A 22 -42.96 -30.97 10.23
N ASP A 23 -43.59 -29.82 10.41
CA ASP A 23 -42.98 -28.54 10.79
C ASP A 23 -42.08 -28.69 12.01
N ASP A 24 -40.87 -28.15 11.88
CA ASP A 24 -40.13 -27.33 12.84
C ASP A 24 -38.64 -27.46 12.48
N ASN A 25 -38.18 -26.71 11.49
CA ASN A 25 -36.82 -26.17 11.51
C ASN A 25 -36.65 -25.08 10.47
N GLU A 26 -36.14 -23.95 10.96
CA GLU A 26 -35.99 -22.70 10.25
C GLU A 26 -35.23 -22.88 8.93
N ASN A 27 -35.76 -22.19 7.93
CA ASN A 27 -35.10 -21.91 6.68
C ASN A 27 -33.73 -21.27 6.93
N VAL A 28 -32.65 -22.05 6.81
CA VAL A 28 -31.33 -21.50 6.51
C VAL A 28 -30.93 -22.04 5.15
N GLN A 29 -31.47 -21.37 4.13
CA GLN A 29 -30.78 -21.21 2.87
C GLN A 29 -29.34 -20.78 3.21
N GLN A 30 -28.38 -21.68 3.04
CA GLN A 30 -26.97 -21.36 3.20
C GLN A 30 -26.62 -20.33 2.12
N THR A 31 -26.75 -19.06 2.48
CA THR A 31 -25.98 -17.97 1.92
C THR A 31 -24.53 -18.40 2.00
N GLU A 32 -23.91 -18.64 0.85
CA GLU A 32 -22.45 -18.72 0.75
C GLU A 32 -21.93 -17.36 1.23
N THR A 33 -21.40 -17.33 2.45
CA THR A 33 -20.70 -16.16 2.97
C THR A 33 -19.45 -16.03 2.12
N GLU A 34 -19.41 -15.04 1.22
CA GLU A 34 -18.16 -14.67 0.56
C GLU A 34 -17.09 -14.40 1.65
N PRO A 35 -15.87 -14.91 1.50
CA PRO A 35 -14.81 -14.67 2.47
C PRO A 35 -14.61 -13.16 2.60
N GLU A 36 -14.64 -12.65 3.83
CA GLU A 36 -14.28 -11.26 4.13
C GLU A 36 -12.88 -10.99 3.54
N PRO A 37 -12.70 -9.96 2.70
CA PRO A 37 -11.44 -9.72 2.03
C PRO A 37 -10.34 -9.49 3.06
N GLU A 38 -9.15 -10.07 2.83
CA GLU A 38 -7.98 -9.82 3.66
C GLU A 38 -7.66 -8.31 3.64
N LEU A 39 -7.78 -7.66 4.79
CA LEU A 39 -7.46 -6.25 4.92
C LEU A 39 -5.93 -6.07 4.90
N ILE A 40 -5.41 -5.51 3.80
CA ILE A 40 -4.01 -5.11 3.70
C ILE A 40 -3.88 -3.68 4.24
N THR A 41 -3.18 -3.51 5.35
CA THR A 41 -2.89 -2.19 5.94
C THR A 41 -1.48 -1.74 5.58
N TYR A 42 -1.33 -0.50 5.11
CA TYR A 42 -0.03 0.14 4.92
C TYR A 42 0.16 1.28 5.91
N LEU A 43 1.38 1.44 6.42
CA LEU A 43 1.77 2.53 7.31
C LEU A 43 2.40 3.64 6.46
N CYS A 44 1.59 4.60 5.99
CA CYS A 44 2.06 5.62 5.04
C CYS A 44 2.76 6.81 5.68
N CYS A 45 2.80 6.84 7.01
CA CYS A 45 3.26 7.95 7.84
C CYS A 45 3.33 7.47 9.30
N GLY A 46 3.74 8.32 10.24
CA GLY A 46 3.78 7.99 11.67
C GLY A 46 5.12 8.29 12.31
N GLU A 47 5.45 7.55 13.38
CA GLU A 47 6.73 7.72 14.07
C GLU A 47 7.91 7.43 13.14
N ASN A 48 9.02 8.11 13.40
CA ASN A 48 10.24 7.95 12.64
C ASN A 48 10.74 6.49 12.71
N PRO A 49 10.92 5.80 11.55
CA PRO A 49 11.37 4.41 11.52
C PRO A 49 12.86 4.19 11.86
N PHE A 50 13.62 5.25 12.11
CA PHE A 50 15.06 5.21 12.33
C PHE A 50 15.45 5.73 13.72
N GLU A 51 16.59 5.25 14.21
CA GLU A 51 17.17 5.67 15.50
C GLU A 51 17.56 7.16 15.54
N ASN A 52 17.87 7.74 14.37
CA ASN A 52 18.24 9.15 14.26
C ASN A 52 17.00 10.04 14.34
N GLN A 53 17.09 11.18 15.03
CA GLN A 53 16.00 12.15 15.12
C GLN A 53 15.84 12.98 13.84
N ASN A 54 14.62 13.48 13.63
CA ASN A 54 14.36 14.53 12.66
C ASN A 54 14.98 15.86 13.14
N ILE A 55 15.52 16.65 12.21
CA ILE A 55 16.10 17.97 12.45
C ILE A 55 15.52 18.93 11.43
N ASP A 56 14.98 20.05 11.89
CA ASP A 56 14.49 21.11 11.02
C ASP A 56 15.03 22.46 11.50
N ASN A 57 16.22 22.81 11.01
CA ASN A 57 16.84 24.12 11.21
C ASN A 57 16.89 24.94 9.91
N LEU A 58 16.25 24.45 8.84
CA LEU A 58 16.31 25.03 7.51
C LEU A 58 15.38 26.24 7.42
N ASP A 59 15.83 27.31 6.76
CA ASP A 59 14.95 28.42 6.40
C ASP A 59 13.97 27.98 5.31
N GLN A 60 12.72 27.79 5.73
CA GLN A 60 11.61 27.39 4.87
C GLN A 60 10.71 28.57 4.44
N SER A 61 11.20 29.80 4.53
CA SER A 61 10.48 31.01 4.10
C SER A 61 10.09 31.01 2.62
N SER A 62 10.87 30.33 1.77
CA SER A 62 10.57 30.17 0.34
C SER A 62 9.52 29.08 0.07
N GLY A 63 9.27 28.19 1.02
CA GLY A 63 8.29 27.12 0.90
C GLY A 63 8.55 25.99 1.90
N VAL A 64 7.52 25.61 2.66
CA VAL A 64 7.62 24.52 3.65
C VAL A 64 7.72 23.16 2.95
N ILE A 65 8.67 22.35 3.35
CA ILE A 65 8.81 20.98 2.87
C ILE A 65 7.70 20.14 3.50
N ASN A 66 6.88 19.53 2.65
CA ASN A 66 5.75 18.72 3.09
C ASN A 66 5.66 17.43 2.27
N ILE A 67 5.59 16.29 2.96
CA ILE A 67 5.61 14.97 2.34
C ILE A 67 4.18 14.56 2.03
N VAL A 68 3.93 14.13 0.79
CA VAL A 68 2.71 13.43 0.45
C VAL A 68 2.89 11.95 0.80
N PRO A 69 2.06 11.38 1.69
CA PRO A 69 2.32 10.06 2.29
C PRO A 69 2.06 8.89 1.34
N VAL A 70 1.39 9.12 0.21
CA VAL A 70 1.01 8.07 -0.75
C VAL A 70 1.35 8.52 -2.17
N PHE A 71 1.82 7.58 -2.99
CA PHE A 71 1.96 7.77 -4.44
C PHE A 71 1.56 6.50 -5.20
N THR A 72 1.05 6.70 -6.41
CA THR A 72 0.41 5.72 -7.26
C THR A 72 1.02 5.75 -8.65
N PRO A 73 2.17 5.10 -8.88
CA PRO A 73 2.88 5.16 -10.16
C PRO A 73 2.18 4.32 -11.24
N ASN A 74 0.96 4.71 -11.62
CA ASN A 74 0.10 4.05 -12.60
C ASN A 74 0.04 4.80 -13.95
N GLY A 75 0.58 6.01 -14.02
CA GLY A 75 0.69 6.83 -15.22
C GLY A 75 -0.57 7.62 -15.58
N ASP A 76 -1.49 7.84 -14.63
CA ASP A 76 -2.71 8.63 -14.85
C ASP A 76 -2.51 10.14 -14.65
N GLY A 77 -1.32 10.56 -14.22
CA GLY A 77 -0.96 11.94 -13.94
C GLY A 77 -1.24 12.40 -12.50
N ILE A 78 -1.84 11.55 -11.67
CA ILE A 78 -2.23 11.85 -10.30
C ILE A 78 -1.36 11.03 -9.35
N LEU A 79 -0.56 11.75 -8.54
CA LEU A 79 0.33 11.15 -7.53
C LEU A 79 1.26 10.05 -8.10
N ASP A 80 1.65 10.13 -9.37
CA ASP A 80 2.53 9.13 -10.01
C ASP A 80 3.93 8.99 -9.38
N VAL A 81 4.32 9.94 -8.55
CA VAL A 81 5.65 10.03 -7.97
C VAL A 81 5.58 10.28 -6.48
N PHE A 82 6.62 9.84 -5.76
CA PHE A 82 6.79 10.21 -4.36
C PHE A 82 6.96 11.73 -4.25
N THR A 83 5.87 12.40 -3.91
CA THR A 83 5.79 13.86 -4.00
C THR A 83 6.24 14.49 -2.69
N ILE A 84 7.26 15.33 -2.78
CA ILE A 84 7.74 16.16 -1.67
C ILE A 84 7.54 17.61 -2.09
N ASN A 85 6.59 18.31 -1.47
CA ASN A 85 6.29 19.69 -1.79
C ASN A 85 7.50 20.58 -1.51
N ASN A 86 7.74 21.55 -2.39
CA ASN A 86 8.82 22.55 -2.28
C ASN A 86 10.27 22.01 -2.26
N ILE A 87 10.49 20.69 -2.37
CA ILE A 87 11.84 20.10 -2.36
C ILE A 87 12.76 20.65 -3.46
N GLY A 88 12.18 21.00 -4.62
CA GLY A 88 12.90 21.56 -5.76
C GLY A 88 13.43 22.98 -5.52
N LEU A 89 12.98 23.67 -4.47
CA LEU A 89 13.57 24.95 -4.04
C LEU A 89 14.95 24.77 -3.38
N TYR A 90 15.30 23.54 -3.02
CA TYR A 90 16.52 23.16 -2.31
C TYR A 90 17.36 22.20 -3.16
N SER A 91 18.11 22.72 -4.13
CA SER A 91 18.85 21.90 -5.11
C SER A 91 19.94 20.98 -4.52
N ASN A 92 20.34 21.23 -3.28
CA ASN A 92 21.29 20.46 -2.48
C ASN A 92 20.60 19.37 -1.63
N ASN A 93 19.40 18.96 -2.01
CA ASN A 93 18.72 17.85 -1.34
C ASN A 93 19.29 16.49 -1.75
N LEU A 94 19.17 15.51 -0.86
CA LEU A 94 19.41 14.09 -1.08
C LEU A 94 18.20 13.32 -0.54
N VAL A 95 17.56 12.55 -1.41
CA VAL A 95 16.43 11.70 -1.06
C VAL A 95 16.83 10.25 -1.23
N THR A 96 16.64 9.45 -0.18
CA THR A 96 16.88 8.01 -0.18
C THR A 96 15.61 7.30 0.27
N ILE A 97 15.26 6.23 -0.44
CA ILE A 97 14.10 5.39 -0.16
C ILE A 97 14.59 3.98 0.12
N TYR A 98 13.99 3.37 1.13
CA TYR A 98 14.31 2.06 1.63
C TYR A 98 13.08 1.17 1.65
N ASN A 99 13.28 -0.13 1.47
CA ASN A 99 12.26 -1.09 1.88
C ASN A 99 12.21 -1.24 3.42
N LEU A 100 11.28 -2.03 3.94
CA LEU A 100 11.13 -2.26 5.38
C LEU A 100 12.39 -2.88 6.04
N ASN A 101 13.20 -3.61 5.28
CA ASN A 101 14.44 -4.23 5.76
C ASN A 101 15.66 -3.26 5.78
N ASN A 102 15.45 -1.96 5.57
CA ASN A 102 16.50 -0.92 5.48
C ASN A 102 17.42 -1.07 4.24
N GLU A 103 17.01 -1.80 3.21
CA GLU A 103 17.76 -1.86 1.96
C GLU A 103 17.41 -0.65 1.09
N ILE A 104 18.42 0.03 0.55
CA ILE A 104 18.23 1.17 -0.35
C ILE A 104 17.70 0.67 -1.69
N ILE A 105 16.53 1.15 -2.08
CA ILE A 105 15.92 0.84 -3.39
C ILE A 105 16.00 2.03 -4.35
N PHE A 106 16.20 3.24 -3.83
CA PHE A 106 16.39 4.45 -4.61
C PHE A 106 17.19 5.48 -3.80
N SER A 107 18.11 6.20 -4.45
CA SER A 107 18.80 7.33 -3.85
C SER A 107 19.23 8.31 -4.95
N THR A 108 18.92 9.60 -4.78
CA THR A 108 19.33 10.63 -5.75
C THR A 108 19.55 11.97 -5.04
N GLY A 109 20.52 12.72 -5.52
CA GLY A 109 20.69 14.13 -5.18
C GLY A 109 19.89 15.02 -6.12
N ASN A 110 19.56 16.23 -5.69
CA ASN A 110 18.75 17.19 -6.45
C ASN A 110 17.41 16.58 -6.90
N TYR A 111 16.75 15.87 -5.97
CA TYR A 111 15.42 15.32 -6.15
C TYR A 111 14.44 16.44 -6.48
N ASN A 112 13.58 16.19 -7.45
CA ASN A 112 12.45 17.06 -7.77
C ASN A 112 11.30 16.21 -8.32
N ASN A 113 10.06 16.66 -8.11
CA ASN A 113 8.86 15.89 -8.46
C ASN A 113 8.63 15.76 -9.98
N GLY A 114 9.46 16.37 -10.83
CA GLY A 114 9.29 16.38 -12.29
C GLY A 114 10.19 15.37 -13.01
N SER A 115 11.51 15.58 -12.96
CA SER A 115 12.46 14.86 -13.81
C SER A 115 13.43 13.95 -13.04
N ASN A 116 13.48 14.04 -11.72
CA ASN A 116 14.40 13.28 -10.87
C ASN A 116 13.66 12.85 -9.59
N SER A 117 12.68 11.98 -9.77
CA SER A 117 11.77 11.51 -8.74
C SER A 117 11.69 9.98 -8.69
N TYR A 118 11.21 9.46 -7.57
CA TYR A 118 10.84 8.06 -7.45
C TYR A 118 9.37 7.87 -7.83
N GLY A 119 9.04 6.78 -8.51
CA GLY A 119 7.71 6.52 -9.10
C GLY A 119 7.65 6.87 -10.59
N TRP A 120 8.43 7.86 -11.05
CA TRP A 120 8.57 8.13 -12.49
C TRP A 120 9.55 7.13 -13.13
N SER A 121 9.06 6.28 -14.02
CA SER A 121 9.91 5.41 -14.84
C SER A 121 9.58 5.58 -16.32
N ASN A 122 10.59 5.86 -17.14
CA ASN A 122 10.53 5.75 -18.60
C ASN A 122 10.50 4.27 -19.06
N GLY A 123 9.71 3.43 -18.40
CA GLY A 123 9.56 2.01 -18.70
C GLY A 123 10.05 1.09 -17.57
N ASN A 124 9.10 0.58 -16.80
CA ASN A 124 9.21 -0.59 -15.93
C ASN A 124 10.26 -0.55 -14.83
N ASN A 125 9.92 0.12 -13.73
CA ASN A 125 10.33 -0.40 -12.43
C ASN A 125 9.16 -1.25 -11.92
N ASP A 126 9.42 -2.52 -11.63
CA ASP A 126 8.45 -3.39 -10.98
C ASP A 126 8.31 -2.93 -9.53
N PHE A 127 7.45 -1.94 -9.33
CA PHE A 127 7.11 -1.45 -8.01
C PHE A 127 6.19 -2.47 -7.33
N GLU A 128 6.46 -2.77 -6.08
CA GLU A 128 5.56 -3.55 -5.23
C GLU A 128 4.70 -2.58 -4.41
N SER A 129 3.39 -2.82 -4.34
CA SER A 129 2.55 -2.05 -3.42
C SER A 129 2.98 -2.34 -1.99
N GLY A 130 3.15 -1.30 -1.17
CA GLY A 130 3.64 -1.49 0.20
C GLY A 130 4.04 -0.23 0.93
N THR A 131 4.49 -0.45 2.17
CA THR A 131 5.11 0.58 3.00
C THR A 131 6.60 0.65 2.73
N TYR A 132 7.09 1.87 2.53
CA TYR A 132 8.49 2.20 2.35
C TYR A 132 8.92 3.22 3.39
N LYS A 133 10.24 3.34 3.57
CA LYS A 133 10.85 4.35 4.44
C LYS A 133 11.61 5.35 3.60
N TYR A 134 11.64 6.60 4.01
CA TYR A 134 12.45 7.62 3.36
C TYR A 134 13.42 8.30 4.33
N LYS A 135 14.48 8.86 3.75
CA LYS A 135 15.39 9.82 4.38
C LYS A 135 15.57 10.99 3.42
N ILE A 136 15.32 12.20 3.90
CA ILE A 136 15.56 13.46 3.21
C ILE A 136 16.66 14.20 3.97
N VAL A 137 17.68 14.63 3.24
CA VAL A 137 18.76 15.46 3.76
C VAL A 137 18.85 16.71 2.91
N ILE A 138 18.96 17.87 3.55
CA ILE A 138 19.34 19.12 2.88
C ILE A 138 20.47 19.73 3.70
N GLU A 139 21.66 19.76 3.11
CA GLU A 139 22.88 20.25 3.74
C GLU A 139 23.31 21.57 3.12
N ASN A 140 23.06 22.68 3.83
CA ASN A 140 23.65 23.99 3.56
C ASN A 140 24.31 24.50 4.86
N GLU A 141 24.35 25.81 5.10
CA GLU A 141 24.76 26.37 6.41
C GLU A 141 23.81 25.97 7.55
N GLN A 142 22.62 25.47 7.20
CA GLN A 142 21.64 24.86 8.09
C GLN A 142 21.50 23.35 7.76
N THR A 143 20.71 22.65 8.57
CA THR A 143 20.47 21.22 8.39
C THR A 143 18.98 20.93 8.43
N TYR A 144 18.53 20.22 7.39
CA TYR A 144 17.25 19.53 7.38
C TYR A 144 17.50 18.03 7.27
N LEU A 145 16.93 17.27 8.19
CA LEU A 145 16.98 15.83 8.21
C LEU A 145 15.59 15.32 8.55
N GLN A 146 14.92 14.69 7.59
CA GLN A 146 13.61 14.09 7.84
C GLN A 146 13.60 12.63 7.44
N TYR A 147 13.03 11.83 8.33
CA TYR A 147 12.72 10.45 8.15
C TYR A 147 11.22 10.22 8.30
N GLY A 148 10.72 9.18 7.64
CA GLY A 148 9.33 8.76 7.78
C GLY A 148 8.99 7.58 6.90
N TYR A 149 7.70 7.28 6.86
CA TYR A 149 7.13 6.29 5.97
C TYR A 149 6.44 6.93 4.77
N VAL A 150 6.30 6.16 3.70
CA VAL A 150 5.51 6.50 2.51
C VAL A 150 4.94 5.21 1.92
N CYS A 151 3.74 5.27 1.38
CA CYS A 151 3.12 4.17 0.66
C CYS A 151 3.28 4.31 -0.84
N LEU A 152 3.67 3.21 -1.49
CA LEU A 152 3.49 3.01 -2.91
C LEU A 152 2.26 2.13 -3.10
N VAL A 153 1.32 2.59 -3.91
CA VAL A 153 0.10 1.84 -4.20
C VAL A 153 -0.04 1.68 -5.70
N LYS A 154 -0.03 0.43 -6.19
CA LYS A 154 -0.53 0.12 -7.53
C LYS A 154 -2.01 -0.22 -7.40
N THR A 155 -2.86 0.52 -8.10
CA THR A 155 -4.24 0.09 -8.31
C THR A 155 -4.20 -1.24 -9.08
N PRO A 156 -4.81 -2.33 -8.59
CA PRO A 156 -4.53 -3.65 -9.14
C PRO A 156 -5.41 -3.99 -10.35
N GLU A 157 -5.02 -5.03 -11.08
CA GLU A 157 -5.91 -5.87 -11.90
C GLU A 157 -7.08 -6.47 -11.08
N ASP A 158 -7.07 -6.32 -9.76
CA ASP A 158 -8.09 -6.75 -8.81
C ASP A 158 -8.79 -5.55 -8.13
N ARG A 159 -9.93 -5.18 -8.71
CA ARG A 159 -10.87 -4.15 -8.25
C ARG A 159 -11.64 -4.52 -6.98
N ALA A 160 -11.00 -4.86 -5.86
CA ALA A 160 -11.74 -5.17 -4.64
C ALA A 160 -11.06 -4.65 -3.36
N GLY A 161 -11.54 -3.50 -2.86
CA GLY A 161 -11.65 -3.27 -1.41
C GLY A 161 -10.42 -2.79 -0.63
N ILE A 162 -9.36 -2.27 -1.26
CA ILE A 162 -8.25 -1.68 -0.48
C ILE A 162 -8.68 -0.31 0.03
N TYR A 163 -9.06 -0.23 1.31
CA TYR A 163 -9.30 1.03 2.01
C TYR A 163 -7.99 1.55 2.58
N PHE A 164 -7.52 2.70 2.09
CA PHE A 164 -6.38 3.40 2.68
C PHE A 164 -6.85 4.18 3.90
N TYR A 165 -6.52 3.64 5.07
CA TYR A 165 -6.60 4.37 6.33
C TYR A 165 -5.30 5.17 6.50
N ASN A 166 -5.37 6.47 6.26
CA ASN A 166 -4.24 7.35 6.51
C ASN A 166 -4.34 7.94 7.92
N GLU A 167 -3.80 7.21 8.90
CA GLU A 167 -3.81 7.63 10.31
C GLU A 167 -3.17 9.01 10.57
N CYS A 168 -2.45 9.61 9.60
CA CYS A 168 -1.84 10.95 9.76
C CYS A 168 -2.67 12.10 9.19
N LEU A 169 -3.82 11.81 8.56
CA LEU A 169 -4.82 12.84 8.24
C LEU A 169 -5.93 12.91 9.29
N ASP A 170 -6.00 11.96 10.22
CA ASP A 170 -7.14 11.76 11.13
C ASP A 170 -6.98 12.44 12.49
N HIS A 171 -6.24 13.55 12.56
CA HIS A 171 -6.17 14.36 13.79
C HIS A 171 -7.39 15.29 13.99
N ASP A 172 -8.48 15.10 13.25
CA ASP A 172 -9.77 15.74 13.56
C ASP A 172 -10.70 14.74 14.27
N ASN A 173 -10.68 14.81 15.60
CA ASN A 173 -11.50 13.98 16.47
C ASN A 173 -12.99 14.16 16.13
N ASN A 174 -13.60 13.17 15.45
CA ASN A 174 -15.00 12.69 15.57
C ASN A 174 -15.56 12.05 14.30
N ASN A 175 -14.86 12.09 13.17
CA ASN A 175 -15.20 11.30 12.01
C ASN A 175 -14.06 10.31 11.79
N GLY A 176 -14.39 9.03 11.70
CA GLY A 176 -13.42 8.02 11.30
C GLY A 176 -12.78 8.39 9.96
N PRO A 177 -11.68 7.73 9.60
CA PRO A 177 -10.83 8.17 8.51
C PRO A 177 -11.62 8.25 7.20
N ASP A 178 -11.48 9.36 6.47
CA ASP A 178 -11.99 9.40 5.10
C ASP A 178 -11.11 8.48 4.27
N PRO A 179 -11.65 7.38 3.70
CA PRO A 179 -10.87 6.52 2.86
C PRO A 179 -10.41 7.32 1.64
N ILE A 180 -9.10 7.30 1.38
CA ILE A 180 -8.58 7.89 0.14
C ILE A 180 -9.04 6.99 -1.01
N LEU A 181 -10.07 7.45 -1.73
CA LEU A 181 -10.49 6.87 -3.00
C LEU A 181 -9.43 7.22 -4.05
N ILE A 182 -8.69 6.21 -4.50
CA ILE A 182 -7.78 6.26 -5.64
C ILE A 182 -8.44 5.53 -6.81
#